data_AF-A0A7R9H946-F1
#
_entry.id   AF-A0A7R9H946-F1
#
_cell.length_a   1.000
_cell.length_b   1.000
_cell.length_c   1.000
_cell.angle_alpha   90.00
_cell.angle_beta   90.00
_cell.angle_gamma   90.00
#
_symmetry.space_group_name_H-M   'P 1'
#
loop_
_entity.id
_entity.type
_entity.pdbx_description
1 polymer ?
#
loop_
_entity_poly.entity_id
_entity_poly.type
_entity_poly.pdbx_seq_one_letter_code
_entity_poly.pdbx_strand_id
1 'polypeptide(L)'
;MNIILFIHAIFLVVSGKADQCVPRSYDQDSVICVCNATYCDLIEPTTVDQLTGNVARHYISTIEGRRLEPATLQFSTETLYIANATYFQVNKNVTYQQILGFGGAMTDSASINIDSLSEETQNRLLSAYFSPEGITYSFVRVPMGGSDFSTHYYAYDDVVNDSTLEHFNLTEEDYLFKIPSIKRAQSLSNVQLKLFTTAWSAPDWMKNIQADGMSSLKQEYYQLWADYYVK
;
A
#
# COMPACT_ATOMS: atom_id res chain seq x y z
N MET A 1 60.17 -3.58 -16.75
CA MET A 1 59.39 -2.47 -17.30
C MET A 1 57.95 -2.68 -16.86
N ASN A 2 57.57 -2.12 -15.71
CA ASN A 2 56.25 -2.32 -15.10
C ASN A 2 55.29 -1.25 -15.64
N ILE A 3 54.28 -1.67 -16.39
CA ILE A 3 53.21 -0.80 -16.86
C ILE A 3 52.09 -0.87 -15.83
N ILE A 4 51.90 0.21 -15.09
CA ILE A 4 50.77 0.39 -14.16
C ILE A 4 49.61 0.97 -14.96
N LEU A 5 48.54 0.18 -15.11
CA LEU A 5 47.31 0.58 -15.76
C LEU A 5 46.40 1.28 -14.74
N PHE A 6 46.24 2.61 -14.83
CA PHE A 6 45.28 3.35 -14.02
C PHE A 6 43.90 3.27 -14.67
N ILE A 7 43.05 2.37 -14.18
CA ILE A 7 41.62 2.36 -14.52
C ILE A 7 40.95 3.46 -13.68
N HIS A 8 40.64 4.59 -14.33
CA HIS A 8 39.74 5.59 -13.75
C HIS A 8 38.31 5.07 -13.86
N ALA A 9 37.83 4.41 -12.80
CA ALA A 9 36.42 4.16 -12.63
C ALA A 9 35.75 5.50 -12.25
N ILE A 10 35.13 6.16 -13.24
CA ILE A 10 34.22 7.28 -12.97
C ILE A 10 32.97 6.67 -12.34
N PHE A 11 32.90 6.70 -11.01
CA PHE A 11 31.65 6.49 -10.30
C PHE A 11 30.79 7.75 -10.48
N LEU A 12 29.88 7.71 -11.45
CA LEU A 12 28.75 8.63 -11.50
C LEU A 12 27.85 8.30 -10.30
N VAL A 13 28.05 9.00 -9.18
CA VAL A 13 27.05 9.06 -8.11
C VAL A 13 25.93 9.94 -8.63
N VAL A 14 24.89 9.31 -9.17
CA VAL A 14 23.63 9.99 -9.46
C VAL A 14 22.97 10.25 -8.11
N SER A 15 23.23 11.42 -7.51
CA SER A 15 22.39 11.95 -6.44
C SER A 15 21.09 12.42 -7.07
N GLY A 16 20.14 11.49 -7.24
CA GLY A 16 18.80 11.82 -7.68
C GLY A 16 18.07 12.54 -6.55
N LYS A 17 17.89 13.86 -6.68
CA LYS A 17 16.87 14.55 -5.86
C LYS A 17 15.54 13.87 -6.16
N ALA A 18 14.84 13.40 -5.14
CA ALA A 18 13.49 12.89 -5.32
C ALA A 18 12.59 13.98 -5.91
N ASP A 19 11.73 13.59 -6.84
CA ASP A 19 10.81 14.51 -7.50
C ASP A 19 9.87 15.12 -6.46
N GLN A 20 9.77 16.45 -6.45
CA GLN A 20 8.98 17.18 -5.45
C GLN A 20 7.49 17.21 -5.81
N CYS A 21 6.60 17.37 -4.83
CA CYS A 21 5.19 17.57 -5.10
C CYS A 21 4.94 18.72 -6.09
N VAL A 22 4.13 18.48 -7.13
CA VAL A 22 3.55 19.54 -7.99
C VAL A 22 2.18 19.89 -7.40
N PRO A 23 2.06 20.98 -6.62
CA PRO A 23 0.86 21.25 -5.85
C PRO A 23 -0.29 21.74 -6.73
N ARG A 24 -1.50 21.28 -6.44
CA ARG A 24 -2.75 21.85 -6.97
C ARG A 24 -3.78 22.00 -5.85
N SER A 25 -4.45 23.14 -5.82
CA SER A 25 -5.56 23.41 -4.91
C SER A 25 -6.90 23.23 -5.62
N TYR A 26 -7.91 22.79 -4.87
CA TYR A 26 -9.31 22.66 -5.30
C TYR A 26 -10.24 23.32 -4.25
N ASP A 27 -9.87 24.51 -3.76
CA ASP A 27 -10.59 25.25 -2.70
C ASP A 27 -10.78 24.45 -1.40
N GLN A 28 -9.82 23.57 -1.10
CA GLN A 28 -9.75 22.83 0.15
C GLN A 28 -8.68 23.40 1.09
N ASP A 29 -8.66 22.91 2.31
CA ASP A 29 -7.72 23.32 3.37
C ASP A 29 -6.24 23.06 3.01
N SER A 30 -5.94 22.23 2.00
CA SER A 30 -4.57 21.93 1.55
C SER A 30 -4.49 21.62 0.04
N VAL A 31 -3.30 21.25 -0.43
CA VAL A 31 -3.00 20.91 -1.83
C VAL A 31 -2.88 19.40 -2.06
N ILE A 32 -3.11 18.95 -3.29
CA ILE A 32 -2.74 17.60 -3.75
C ILE A 32 -1.47 17.65 -4.60
N CYS A 33 -0.75 16.53 -4.71
CA CYS A 33 0.38 16.39 -5.61
C CYS A 33 -0.07 15.77 -6.93
N VAL A 34 0.16 16.48 -8.02
CA VAL A 34 -0.30 16.06 -9.35
C VAL A 34 0.70 15.10 -9.97
N CYS A 35 0.25 13.88 -10.27
CA CYS A 35 1.00 12.89 -11.04
C CYS A 35 0.38 12.67 -12.43
N ASN A 36 1.22 12.26 -13.39
CA ASN A 36 0.83 11.88 -14.75
C ASN A 36 1.82 10.82 -15.31
N ALA A 37 1.67 10.45 -16.58
CA ALA A 37 2.52 9.45 -17.26
C ALA A 37 4.04 9.75 -17.18
N THR A 38 4.41 11.01 -17.10
CA THR A 38 5.81 11.48 -17.14
C THR A 38 6.36 11.95 -15.79
N TYR A 39 5.50 12.12 -14.79
CA TYR A 39 5.88 12.75 -13.53
C TYR A 39 5.05 12.24 -12.35
N CYS A 40 5.71 11.98 -11.22
CA CYS A 40 5.05 11.81 -9.93
C CYS A 40 6.08 12.06 -8.84
N ASP A 41 5.68 12.69 -7.74
CA ASP A 41 6.57 12.89 -6.60
C ASP A 41 6.90 11.56 -5.92
N LEU A 42 8.14 11.44 -5.49
CA LEU A 42 8.68 10.26 -4.83
C LEU A 42 9.43 10.71 -3.57
N ILE A 43 9.69 9.76 -2.68
CA ILE A 43 10.41 9.99 -1.44
C ILE A 43 11.87 9.61 -1.68
N GLU A 44 12.78 10.49 -1.24
CA GLU A 44 14.21 10.18 -1.26
C GLU A 44 14.47 8.93 -0.41
N PRO A 45 14.94 7.81 -0.98
CA PRO A 45 15.15 6.59 -0.24
C PRO A 45 16.20 6.85 0.83
N THR A 46 15.78 6.89 2.10
CA THR A 46 16.72 7.00 3.21
C THR A 46 16.91 5.59 3.78
N THR A 47 17.96 4.91 3.36
CA THR A 47 18.39 3.69 4.05
C THR A 47 19.02 4.10 5.38
N VAL A 48 18.65 3.45 6.49
CA VAL A 48 19.22 3.71 7.83
C VAL A 48 20.75 3.65 7.81
N ASP A 49 21.31 2.82 6.93
CA ASP A 49 22.75 2.65 6.72
C ASP A 49 23.47 3.93 6.23
N GLN A 50 22.74 4.91 5.71
CA GLN A 50 23.28 6.21 5.28
C GLN A 50 23.37 7.23 6.43
N LEU A 51 22.74 6.97 7.58
CA LEU A 51 22.82 7.85 8.74
C LEU A 51 24.03 7.50 9.59
N THR A 52 25.15 8.17 9.34
CA THR A 52 26.37 8.04 10.18
C THR A 52 26.41 9.11 11.26
N GLY A 53 26.71 8.72 12.50
CA GLY A 53 26.90 9.63 13.63
C GLY A 53 25.64 9.89 14.46
N ASN A 54 25.64 10.97 15.25
CA ASN A 54 24.56 11.31 16.17
C ASN A 54 23.45 12.10 15.44
N VAL A 55 22.85 11.48 14.42
CA VAL A 55 21.94 12.14 13.47
C VAL A 55 20.61 11.38 13.38
N ALA A 56 19.50 12.12 13.28
CA ALA A 56 18.19 11.58 12.93
C ALA A 56 17.67 12.19 11.62
N ARG A 57 16.98 11.37 10.81
CA ARG A 57 16.16 11.84 9.70
C ARG A 57 14.72 12.01 10.19
N HIS A 58 14.06 13.07 9.76
CA HIS A 58 12.63 13.25 9.94
C HIS A 58 11.99 13.76 8.64
N TYR A 59 10.69 13.58 8.52
CA TYR A 59 9.91 14.01 7.36
C TYR A 59 8.80 14.93 7.81
N ILE A 60 8.58 16.01 7.07
CA ILE A 60 7.59 17.03 7.43
C ILE A 60 6.53 17.13 6.34
N SER A 61 5.27 17.01 6.76
CA SER A 61 4.11 17.36 5.95
C SER A 61 3.29 18.42 6.67
N THR A 62 2.79 19.43 5.95
CA THR A 62 1.98 20.50 6.54
C THR A 62 0.77 20.83 5.68
N ILE A 63 -0.21 21.50 6.29
CA ILE A 63 -1.41 21.98 5.60
C ILE A 63 -1.07 23.00 4.50
N GLU A 64 0.01 23.77 4.67
CA GLU A 64 0.50 24.76 3.70
C GLU A 64 1.18 24.13 2.47
N GLY A 65 1.43 22.82 2.48
CA GLY A 65 1.87 22.10 1.28
C GLY A 65 3.21 21.40 1.35
N ARG A 66 3.87 21.33 2.53
CA ARG A 66 5.03 20.42 2.67
C ARG A 66 4.56 18.97 2.57
N ARG A 67 5.31 18.11 1.88
CA ARG A 67 4.90 16.73 1.57
C ARG A 67 6.07 15.79 1.76
N LEU A 68 6.07 15.07 2.88
CA LEU A 68 7.13 14.16 3.32
C LEU A 68 8.52 14.75 3.03
N GLU A 69 8.69 16.03 3.35
CA GLU A 69 9.90 16.74 3.02
C GLU A 69 11.01 16.30 3.98
N PRO A 70 12.13 15.75 3.48
CA PRO A 70 13.16 15.22 4.33
C PRO A 70 13.95 16.33 5.01
N ALA A 71 14.23 16.16 6.30
CA ALA A 71 15.09 17.03 7.07
C ALA A 71 15.93 16.23 8.07
N THR A 72 17.05 16.82 8.50
CA THR A 72 18.04 16.16 9.35
C THR A 72 18.15 16.88 10.69
N LEU A 73 18.19 16.11 11.77
CA LEU A 73 18.39 16.56 13.14
C LEU A 73 19.74 16.05 13.63
N GLN A 74 20.55 16.94 14.19
CA GLN A 74 21.78 16.56 14.89
C GLN A 74 21.48 16.44 16.38
N PHE A 75 21.70 15.27 16.96
CA PHE A 75 21.61 15.09 18.40
C PHE A 75 22.83 15.72 19.09
N SER A 76 22.56 16.46 20.16
CA SER A 76 23.58 16.92 21.10
C SER A 76 24.06 15.75 21.97
N THR A 77 25.35 15.72 22.29
CA THR A 77 25.90 14.82 23.31
C THR A 77 25.72 15.36 24.72
N GLU A 78 25.38 16.64 24.86
CA GLU A 78 25.10 17.29 26.14
C GLU A 78 23.60 17.35 26.39
N THR A 79 23.17 16.90 27.57
CA THR A 79 21.80 17.05 28.04
C THR A 79 21.56 18.50 28.44
N LEU A 80 20.95 19.28 27.56
CA LEU A 80 20.56 20.66 27.87
C LEU A 80 19.22 20.66 28.58
N TYR A 81 19.19 21.15 29.83
CA TYR A 81 17.94 21.48 30.49
C TYR A 81 17.50 22.87 30.05
N ILE A 82 16.48 22.91 29.19
CA ILE A 82 15.80 24.12 28.75
C ILE A 82 14.55 24.28 29.62
N ALA A 83 14.49 25.38 30.39
CA ALA A 83 13.31 25.70 31.18
C ALA A 83 12.09 25.87 30.25
N ASN A 84 10.93 25.35 30.67
CA ASN A 84 9.66 25.36 29.93
C ASN A 84 9.66 24.57 28.60
N ALA A 85 10.59 23.65 28.38
CA ALA A 85 10.55 22.74 27.23
C ALA A 85 9.71 21.48 27.52
N THR A 86 9.15 20.90 26.45
CA THR A 86 8.52 19.58 26.48
C THR A 86 9.56 18.52 26.12
N TYR A 87 9.67 17.48 26.96
CA TYR A 87 10.62 16.39 26.77
C TYR A 87 9.88 15.09 26.46
N PHE A 88 10.34 14.39 25.42
CA PHE A 88 9.88 13.05 25.06
C PHE A 88 11.00 12.06 25.34
N GLN A 89 10.72 11.04 26.15
CA GLN A 89 11.71 10.01 26.51
C GLN A 89 11.26 8.64 25.98
N VAL A 90 12.16 7.98 25.25
CA VAL A 90 11.93 6.63 24.74
C VAL A 90 12.64 5.62 25.65
N ASN A 91 11.87 4.72 26.27
CA ASN A 91 12.42 3.63 27.09
C ASN A 91 12.48 2.33 26.28
N LYS A 92 13.68 1.98 25.79
CA LYS A 92 13.89 0.77 24.98
C LYS A 92 13.67 -0.56 25.70
N ASN A 93 13.57 -0.56 27.03
CA ASN A 93 13.31 -1.76 27.82
C ASN A 93 11.82 -2.08 27.95
N VAL A 94 10.95 -1.16 27.54
CA VAL A 94 9.50 -1.37 27.50
C VAL A 94 9.10 -1.65 26.06
N THR A 95 8.57 -2.85 25.81
CA THR A 95 8.13 -3.28 24.48
C THR A 95 6.63 -3.52 24.46
N TYR A 96 6.03 -3.39 23.28
CA TYR A 96 4.59 -3.58 23.05
C TYR A 96 4.37 -4.54 21.88
N GLN A 97 3.28 -4.36 21.12
CA GLN A 97 2.95 -5.19 19.98
C GLN A 97 3.99 -5.12 18.86
N GLN A 98 4.07 -6.20 18.09
CA GLN A 98 4.76 -6.19 16.80
C GLN A 98 3.85 -5.56 15.73
N ILE A 99 4.44 -4.77 14.83
CA ILE A 99 3.73 -4.16 13.71
C ILE A 99 3.82 -5.08 12.49
N LEU A 100 2.67 -5.52 11.97
CA LEU A 100 2.63 -6.43 10.83
C LEU A 100 2.92 -5.75 9.49
N GLY A 101 2.53 -4.48 9.35
CA GLY A 101 2.69 -3.69 8.14
C GLY A 101 1.68 -2.55 8.05
N PHE A 102 1.78 -1.79 6.98
CA PHE A 102 0.86 -0.71 6.60
C PHE A 102 0.49 -0.89 5.12
N GLY A 103 -0.72 -0.45 4.75
CA GLY A 103 -1.31 -0.87 3.49
C GLY A 103 -2.62 -0.21 3.12
N GLY A 104 -3.20 -0.71 2.03
CA GLY A 104 -4.51 -0.32 1.50
C GLY A 104 -5.32 -1.53 1.04
N ALA A 105 -6.49 -1.28 0.42
CA ALA A 105 -7.34 -2.32 -0.14
C ALA A 105 -7.32 -2.28 -1.67
N MET A 106 -7.13 -3.44 -2.30
CA MET A 106 -7.29 -3.63 -3.75
C MET A 106 -8.72 -4.08 -4.03
N THR A 107 -9.66 -3.13 -3.92
CA THR A 107 -11.08 -3.34 -4.29
C THR A 107 -11.26 -3.30 -5.81
N ASP A 108 -12.43 -3.72 -6.29
CA ASP A 108 -12.78 -3.62 -7.71
C ASP A 108 -12.68 -2.15 -8.16
N SER A 109 -13.32 -1.23 -7.43
CA SER A 109 -13.20 0.22 -7.68
C SER A 109 -11.74 0.68 -7.77
N ALA A 110 -10.88 0.31 -6.81
CA ALA A 110 -9.49 0.75 -6.81
C ALA A 110 -8.74 0.22 -8.04
N SER A 111 -8.87 -1.08 -8.32
CA SER A 111 -8.16 -1.73 -9.42
C SER A 111 -8.67 -1.29 -10.80
N ILE A 112 -9.98 -1.08 -10.97
CA ILE A 112 -10.58 -0.51 -12.19
C ILE A 112 -10.09 0.94 -12.42
N ASN A 113 -10.04 1.77 -11.37
CA ASN A 113 -9.54 3.14 -11.52
C ASN A 113 -8.05 3.17 -11.87
N ILE A 114 -7.25 2.27 -11.30
CA ILE A 114 -5.84 2.11 -11.69
C ILE A 114 -5.77 1.73 -13.16
N ASP A 115 -6.48 0.68 -13.59
CA ASP A 115 -6.44 0.18 -14.96
C ASP A 115 -6.89 1.22 -16.00
N SER A 116 -7.79 2.13 -15.63
CA SER A 116 -8.24 3.23 -16.50
C SER A 116 -7.17 4.26 -16.87
N LEU A 117 -6.02 4.25 -16.18
CA LEU A 117 -4.89 5.14 -16.44
C LEU A 117 -3.98 4.59 -17.55
N SER A 118 -3.15 5.44 -18.16
CA SER A 118 -2.07 4.97 -19.04
C SER A 118 -1.10 4.07 -18.26
N GLU A 119 -0.46 3.12 -18.94
CA GLU A 119 0.44 2.17 -18.30
C GLU A 119 1.57 2.85 -17.48
N GLU A 120 2.12 3.95 -17.99
CA GLU A 120 3.16 4.72 -17.28
C GLU A 120 2.60 5.40 -16.02
N THR A 121 1.35 5.86 -16.08
CA THR A 121 0.69 6.47 -14.92
C THR A 121 0.34 5.41 -13.88
N GLN A 122 -0.11 4.22 -14.32
CA GLN A 122 -0.32 3.06 -13.45
C GLN A 122 0.97 2.69 -12.70
N ASN A 123 2.09 2.58 -13.43
CA ASN A 123 3.40 2.31 -12.84
C ASN A 123 3.76 3.33 -11.77
N ARG A 124 3.63 4.63 -12.06
CA ARG A 124 3.98 5.68 -11.11
C ARG A 124 3.11 5.66 -9.86
N LEU A 125 1.80 5.46 -10.03
CA LEU A 125 0.87 5.32 -8.90
C LEU A 125 1.24 4.13 -8.02
N LEU A 126 1.49 2.97 -8.62
CA LEU A 126 1.86 1.77 -7.87
C LEU A 126 3.27 1.89 -7.26
N SER A 127 4.21 2.55 -7.92
CA SER A 127 5.53 2.85 -7.35
C SER A 127 5.41 3.77 -6.13
N ALA A 128 4.59 4.82 -6.19
CA ALA A 128 4.35 5.72 -5.07
C ALA A 128 3.82 4.96 -3.83
N TYR A 129 3.01 3.92 -4.01
CA TYR A 129 2.54 3.08 -2.90
C TYR A 129 3.54 2.00 -2.47
N PHE A 130 4.11 1.25 -3.40
CA PHE A 130 4.75 -0.03 -3.10
C PHE A 130 6.27 -0.04 -3.24
N SER A 131 6.86 0.90 -4.00
CA SER A 131 8.31 0.88 -4.23
C SER A 131 9.11 1.46 -3.05
N PRO A 132 10.43 1.20 -2.99
CA PRO A 132 11.33 1.81 -2.00
C PRO A 132 11.45 3.34 -2.11
N GLU A 133 11.20 3.87 -3.31
CA GLU A 133 11.11 5.31 -3.60
C GLU A 133 9.73 5.88 -3.29
N GLY A 134 8.74 5.05 -2.96
CA GLY A 134 7.41 5.45 -2.49
C GLY A 134 7.27 5.35 -0.97
N ILE A 135 6.05 5.08 -0.51
CA ILE A 135 5.74 4.85 0.93
C ILE A 135 5.84 3.39 1.37
N THR A 136 6.28 2.49 0.48
CA THR A 136 6.60 1.08 0.76
C THR A 136 5.51 0.33 1.55
N TYR A 137 4.28 0.35 1.03
CA TYR A 137 3.20 -0.49 1.51
C TYR A 137 3.63 -1.95 1.54
N SER A 138 3.34 -2.62 2.65
CA SER A 138 3.72 -4.01 2.94
C SER A 138 2.51 -4.92 3.16
N PHE A 139 1.31 -4.35 3.16
CA PHE A 139 0.06 -5.04 3.43
C PHE A 139 -0.99 -4.67 2.38
N VAL A 140 -1.76 -5.64 1.88
CA VAL A 140 -2.87 -5.39 0.94
C VAL A 140 -4.08 -6.19 1.37
N ARG A 141 -5.21 -5.51 1.59
CA ARG A 141 -6.51 -6.15 1.77
C ARG A 141 -7.14 -6.43 0.40
N VAL A 142 -7.64 -7.64 0.16
CA VAL A 142 -8.29 -8.03 -1.08
C VAL A 142 -9.70 -8.54 -0.74
N PRO A 143 -10.79 -7.89 -1.19
CA PRO A 143 -12.13 -8.46 -1.05
C PRO A 143 -12.24 -9.80 -1.78
N MET A 144 -12.90 -10.77 -1.16
CA MET A 144 -13.29 -12.04 -1.80
C MET A 144 -14.70 -11.88 -2.36
N GLY A 145 -14.84 -11.96 -3.68
CA GLY A 145 -16.06 -11.57 -4.38
C GLY A 145 -16.30 -10.06 -4.35
N GLY A 146 -17.53 -9.65 -4.59
CA GLY A 146 -17.93 -8.24 -4.61
C GLY A 146 -18.01 -7.60 -3.22
N SER A 147 -17.85 -6.28 -3.19
CA SER A 147 -18.12 -5.43 -2.03
C SER A 147 -19.00 -4.24 -2.42
N ASP A 148 -19.29 -3.37 -1.47
CA ASP A 148 -19.85 -2.03 -1.73
C ASP A 148 -19.02 -1.16 -2.70
N PHE A 149 -17.73 -1.47 -2.89
CA PHE A 149 -16.83 -0.83 -3.86
C PHE A 149 -16.72 -1.64 -5.17
N SER A 150 -17.75 -2.41 -5.50
CA SER A 150 -17.89 -3.14 -6.76
C SER A 150 -18.96 -2.51 -7.65
N THR A 151 -18.89 -2.76 -8.95
CA THR A 151 -19.88 -2.24 -9.93
C THR A 151 -21.21 -2.98 -9.87
N HIS A 152 -21.22 -4.17 -9.30
CA HIS A 152 -22.39 -5.02 -9.10
C HIS A 152 -22.16 -6.00 -7.94
N TYR A 153 -23.24 -6.68 -7.52
CA TYR A 153 -23.17 -7.76 -6.52
C TYR A 153 -22.80 -9.08 -7.19
N TYR A 154 -21.82 -9.79 -6.62
CA TYR A 154 -21.42 -11.12 -7.07
C TYR A 154 -20.69 -11.88 -5.95
N ALA A 155 -20.76 -13.21 -6.00
CA ALA A 155 -19.87 -14.13 -5.31
C ALA A 155 -19.22 -15.09 -6.33
N TYR A 156 -18.28 -15.90 -5.89
CA TYR A 156 -17.56 -16.84 -6.77
C TYR A 156 -18.37 -18.09 -7.08
N ASP A 157 -19.49 -18.33 -6.40
CA ASP A 157 -20.33 -19.51 -6.59
C ASP A 157 -21.82 -19.16 -6.51
N ASP A 158 -22.29 -18.36 -7.46
CA ASP A 158 -23.69 -17.91 -7.50
C ASP A 158 -24.66 -18.95 -8.14
N VAL A 159 -24.16 -20.13 -8.55
CA VAL A 159 -25.01 -21.23 -9.03
C VAL A 159 -25.76 -21.85 -7.86
N VAL A 160 -27.10 -21.79 -7.92
CA VAL A 160 -27.97 -22.22 -6.83
C VAL A 160 -27.80 -23.70 -6.50
N ASN A 161 -27.63 -24.00 -5.21
CA ASN A 161 -27.48 -25.35 -4.64
C ASN A 161 -26.22 -26.10 -5.12
N ASP A 162 -25.13 -25.41 -5.46
CA ASP A 162 -23.84 -26.06 -5.71
C ASP A 162 -23.17 -26.51 -4.41
N SER A 163 -23.66 -27.60 -3.84
CA SER A 163 -23.13 -28.19 -2.60
C SER A 163 -21.68 -28.70 -2.72
N THR A 164 -21.09 -28.67 -3.92
CA THR A 164 -19.76 -29.19 -4.22
C THR A 164 -18.74 -28.12 -4.60
N LEU A 165 -19.17 -26.85 -4.74
CA LEU A 165 -18.36 -25.76 -5.28
C LEU A 165 -17.77 -26.11 -6.66
N GLU A 166 -18.53 -26.84 -7.49
CA GLU A 166 -18.13 -27.24 -8.85
C GLU A 166 -18.02 -26.03 -9.78
N HIS A 167 -18.92 -25.05 -9.61
CA HIS A 167 -19.01 -23.82 -10.38
C HIS A 167 -18.28 -22.65 -9.72
N PHE A 168 -17.60 -22.87 -8.59
CA PHE A 168 -16.75 -21.86 -7.97
C PHE A 168 -15.71 -21.37 -8.98
N ASN A 169 -15.74 -20.06 -9.25
CA ASN A 169 -14.77 -19.43 -10.12
C ASN A 169 -14.54 -17.96 -9.74
N LEU A 170 -13.32 -17.50 -9.96
CA LEU A 170 -13.02 -16.07 -9.91
C LEU A 170 -13.70 -15.37 -11.09
N THR A 171 -13.98 -14.08 -10.95
CA THR A 171 -14.69 -13.29 -11.97
C THR A 171 -13.74 -12.42 -12.78
N GLU A 172 -14.29 -11.73 -13.79
CA GLU A 172 -13.52 -10.79 -14.62
C GLU A 172 -12.81 -9.74 -13.77
N GLU A 173 -13.41 -9.28 -12.67
CA GLU A 173 -12.80 -8.31 -11.75
C GLU A 173 -11.48 -8.81 -11.15
N ASP A 174 -11.41 -10.09 -10.79
CA ASP A 174 -10.20 -10.71 -10.26
C ASP A 174 -9.14 -10.82 -11.34
N TYR A 175 -9.51 -11.36 -12.51
CA TYR A 175 -8.57 -11.69 -13.58
C TYR A 175 -8.04 -10.46 -14.31
N LEU A 176 -8.89 -9.47 -14.56
CA LEU A 176 -8.56 -8.30 -15.35
C LEU A 176 -7.98 -7.17 -14.50
N PHE A 177 -8.41 -7.02 -13.24
CA PHE A 177 -8.05 -5.84 -12.44
C PHE A 177 -7.26 -6.18 -11.17
N LYS A 178 -7.82 -6.98 -10.24
CA LYS A 178 -7.20 -7.19 -8.91
C LYS A 178 -5.89 -7.96 -8.99
N ILE A 179 -5.88 -9.14 -9.63
CA ILE A 179 -4.69 -10.00 -9.70
C ILE A 179 -3.56 -9.29 -10.46
N PRO A 180 -3.78 -8.68 -11.65
CA PRO A 180 -2.73 -7.93 -12.34
C PRO A 180 -2.16 -6.77 -11.50
N SER A 181 -3.03 -5.99 -10.84
CA SER A 181 -2.61 -4.87 -9.98
C SER A 181 -1.75 -5.34 -8.80
N ILE A 182 -2.15 -6.44 -8.13
CA ILE A 182 -1.39 -7.01 -7.01
C ILE A 182 -0.04 -7.56 -7.49
N LYS A 183 0.01 -8.26 -8.63
CA LYS A 183 1.28 -8.76 -9.19
C LYS A 183 2.23 -7.63 -9.54
N ARG A 184 1.71 -6.54 -10.11
CA ARG A 184 2.51 -5.34 -10.42
C ARG A 184 3.03 -4.68 -9.14
N ALA A 185 2.19 -4.51 -8.12
CA ALA A 185 2.59 -4.04 -6.80
C ALA A 185 3.70 -4.91 -6.18
N GLN A 186 3.57 -6.25 -6.23
CA GLN A 186 4.58 -7.19 -5.76
C GLN A 186 5.91 -7.04 -6.50
N SER A 187 5.88 -6.79 -7.82
CA SER A 187 7.10 -6.61 -8.63
C SER A 187 7.86 -5.32 -8.34
N LEU A 188 7.16 -4.30 -7.83
CA LEU A 188 7.74 -2.99 -7.49
C LEU A 188 8.25 -2.92 -6.05
N SER A 189 7.77 -3.81 -5.19
CA SER A 189 8.10 -3.82 -3.77
C SER A 189 9.43 -4.53 -3.49
N ASN A 190 10.23 -3.99 -2.57
CA ASN A 190 11.40 -4.68 -2.01
C ASN A 190 11.07 -5.52 -0.76
N VAL A 191 9.82 -5.52 -0.31
CA VAL A 191 9.33 -6.34 0.79
C VAL A 191 8.24 -7.30 0.31
N GLN A 192 8.16 -8.46 0.96
CA GLN A 192 7.08 -9.41 0.68
C GLN A 192 5.74 -8.82 1.12
N LEU A 193 4.84 -8.56 0.16
CA LEU A 193 3.50 -8.07 0.46
C LEU A 193 2.68 -9.15 1.18
N LYS A 194 2.13 -8.79 2.34
CA LYS A 194 1.17 -9.61 3.06
C LYS A 194 -0.22 -9.35 2.51
N LEU A 195 -0.86 -10.40 2.01
CA LEU A 195 -2.24 -10.32 1.53
C LEU A 195 -3.19 -10.79 2.64
N PHE A 196 -4.27 -10.07 2.82
CA PHE A 196 -5.36 -10.42 3.72
C PHE A 196 -6.68 -10.32 2.98
N THR A 197 -7.57 -11.30 3.16
CA THR A 197 -8.84 -11.35 2.45
C THR A 197 -10.03 -11.46 3.40
N THR A 198 -11.15 -10.87 2.99
CA THR A 198 -12.46 -11.09 3.62
C THR A 198 -13.54 -11.07 2.56
N ALA A 199 -14.48 -11.99 2.65
CA ALA A 199 -15.72 -11.89 1.88
C ALA A 199 -16.66 -10.86 2.52
N TRP A 200 -17.35 -10.10 1.68
CA TRP A 200 -18.41 -9.18 2.14
C TRP A 200 -19.74 -9.92 2.36
N SER A 201 -19.99 -10.95 1.56
CA SER A 201 -21.16 -11.81 1.67
C SER A 201 -20.87 -13.22 1.15
N ALA A 202 -21.62 -14.20 1.64
CA ALA A 202 -21.71 -15.52 1.02
C ALA A 202 -22.68 -15.48 -0.19
N PRO A 203 -22.62 -16.45 -1.11
CA PRO A 203 -23.62 -16.59 -2.18
C PRO A 203 -25.05 -16.55 -1.65
N ASP A 204 -25.98 -15.98 -2.43
CA ASP A 204 -27.35 -15.73 -1.96
C ASP A 204 -28.10 -17.01 -1.57
N TRP A 205 -27.88 -18.10 -2.30
CA TRP A 205 -28.51 -19.38 -2.02
C TRP A 205 -28.05 -19.98 -0.67
N MET A 206 -26.88 -19.57 -0.15
CA MET A 206 -26.36 -19.98 1.15
C MET A 206 -26.94 -19.18 2.35
N LYS A 207 -27.69 -18.10 2.10
CA LYS A 207 -28.14 -17.18 3.16
C LYS A 207 -29.65 -17.22 3.39
N ASN A 208 -30.05 -16.87 4.61
CA ASN A 208 -31.39 -16.39 4.92
C ASN A 208 -31.39 -14.87 4.74
N ILE A 209 -32.13 -14.35 3.77
CA ILE A 209 -32.20 -12.92 3.47
C ILE A 209 -33.56 -12.38 3.93
N GLN A 210 -33.54 -11.38 4.81
CA GLN A 210 -34.74 -10.70 5.30
C GLN A 210 -35.15 -9.58 4.34
N ALA A 211 -36.41 -9.12 4.44
CA ALA A 211 -36.95 -8.08 3.57
C ALA A 211 -36.26 -6.71 3.72
N ASP A 212 -35.59 -6.46 4.84
CA ASP A 212 -34.82 -5.25 5.12
C ASP A 212 -33.34 -5.35 4.70
N GLY A 213 -32.95 -6.44 4.04
CA GLY A 213 -31.59 -6.69 3.56
C GLY A 213 -30.65 -7.32 4.60
N MET A 214 -31.08 -7.47 5.86
CA MET A 214 -30.29 -8.25 6.83
C MET A 214 -30.22 -9.71 6.39
N SER A 215 -29.02 -10.28 6.44
CA SER A 215 -28.84 -11.69 6.09
C SER A 215 -27.91 -12.41 7.04
N SER A 216 -28.13 -13.73 7.15
CA SER A 216 -27.26 -14.63 7.91
C SER A 216 -27.02 -15.90 7.10
N LEU A 217 -25.84 -16.51 7.28
CA LEU A 217 -25.52 -17.80 6.67
C LEU A 217 -26.46 -18.87 7.25
N LYS A 218 -27.01 -19.73 6.39
CA LYS A 218 -27.78 -20.89 6.84
C LYS A 218 -26.84 -21.90 7.51
N GLN A 219 -27.28 -22.51 8.61
CA GLN A 219 -26.43 -23.37 9.42
C GLN A 219 -25.91 -24.59 8.64
N GLU A 220 -26.72 -25.13 7.72
CA GLU A 220 -26.33 -26.25 6.85
C GLU A 220 -25.15 -25.93 5.92
N TYR A 221 -24.86 -24.65 5.65
CA TYR A 221 -23.78 -24.23 4.75
C TYR A 221 -22.52 -23.74 5.47
N TYR A 222 -22.41 -23.90 6.80
CA TYR A 222 -21.23 -23.42 7.53
C TYR A 222 -19.93 -24.09 7.06
N GLN A 223 -19.95 -25.40 6.84
CA GLN A 223 -18.76 -26.11 6.34
C GLN A 223 -18.47 -25.73 4.88
N LEU A 224 -19.51 -25.69 4.04
CA LEU A 224 -19.35 -25.32 2.63
C LEU A 224 -18.78 -23.90 2.46
N TRP A 225 -19.18 -22.97 3.34
CA TRP A 225 -18.61 -21.63 3.39
C TRP A 225 -17.15 -21.60 3.86
N ALA A 226 -16.76 -22.49 4.77
CA ALA A 226 -15.35 -22.65 5.11
C ALA A 226 -14.55 -23.22 3.93
N ASP A 227 -15.11 -24.17 3.18
CA ASP A 227 -14.49 -24.76 1.99
C ASP A 227 -14.36 -23.72 0.85
N TYR A 228 -15.33 -22.81 0.73
CA TYR A 228 -15.30 -21.66 -0.18
C TYR A 228 -14.08 -20.75 0.07
N TYR A 229 -13.66 -20.56 1.32
CA TYR A 229 -12.44 -19.79 1.65
C TYR A 229 -11.15 -20.50 1.27
N VAL A 230 -11.17 -21.84 1.15
CA VAL A 230 -9.99 -22.66 0.83
C VAL A 230 -9.79 -22.77 -0.68
N LYS A 231 -10.89 -22.78 -1.45
CA LYS A 231 -10.93 -22.79 -2.91
C LYS A 231 -10.29 -21.54 -3.52
#